data_AF-A0A939NFN1-F1
#
_entry.id   AF-A0A939NFN1-F1
#
_cell.length_a   1.000
_cell.length_b   1.000
_cell.length_c   1.000
_cell.angle_alpha   90.00
_cell.angle_beta   90.00
_cell.angle_gamma   90.00
#
_symmetry.space_group_name_H-M   'P 1'
#
loop_
_entity.id
_entity.type
_entity.pdbx_description
1 polymer ?
#
loop_
_entity_poly.entity_id
_entity_poly.type
_entity_poly.pdbx_seq_one_letter_code
_entity_poly.pdbx_strand_id
1 'polypeptide(L)'
;MVTTNGTHLQISFVNSRYQNEDVAICVLVDISIRVQMEKSLQDVADAAEQANHAKSMFLATVSHELRTPLYGIIGNIELLQRYELPEKATRLVSTMDNSSSLYCRLLVIF
;
A
#
# COMPACT_ATOMS: atom_id res chain seq x y z
N MET A 1 -12.38 31.69 4.41
CA MET A 1 -11.86 32.39 5.61
C MET A 1 -12.31 31.59 6.82
N VAL A 2 -11.39 31.26 7.73
CA VAL A 2 -11.74 30.59 8.99
C VAL A 2 -12.06 31.67 10.02
N THR A 3 -13.22 31.57 10.64
CA THR A 3 -13.64 32.51 11.70
C THR A 3 -12.96 32.16 13.03
N THR A 4 -12.96 33.08 13.98
CA THR A 4 -12.46 32.86 15.35
C THR A 4 -13.14 31.70 16.09
N ASN A 5 -14.31 31.25 15.63
CA ASN A 5 -15.02 30.10 16.18
C ASN A 5 -14.71 28.78 15.46
N GLY A 6 -13.74 28.78 14.53
CA GLY A 6 -13.36 27.60 13.74
C GLY A 6 -14.31 27.29 12.58
N THR A 7 -15.27 28.16 12.29
CA THR A 7 -16.20 28.00 11.16
C THR A 7 -15.50 28.36 9.85
N HIS A 8 -15.63 27.50 8.85
CA HIS A 8 -15.13 27.78 7.51
C HIS A 8 -16.20 28.51 6.71
N LEU A 9 -16.01 29.81 6.51
CA LEU A 9 -16.87 30.61 5.63
C LEU A 9 -16.19 30.79 4.29
N GLN A 10 -16.87 30.36 3.22
CA GLN A 10 -16.54 30.73 1.87
C GLN A 10 -17.25 32.03 1.53
N ILE A 11 -16.49 33.01 1.08
CA ILE A 11 -17.03 34.30 0.64
C ILE A 11 -16.74 34.43 -0.85
N SER A 12 -17.77 34.69 -1.63
CA SER A 12 -17.66 34.93 -3.06
C SER A 12 -18.32 36.24 -3.41
N PHE A 13 -17.62 37.05 -4.21
CA PHE A 13 -18.11 38.34 -4.68
C PHE A 13 -18.31 38.27 -6.18
N VAL A 14 -19.45 38.75 -6.64
CA VAL A 14 -19.75 38.90 -8.06
C VAL A 14 -20.25 40.31 -8.28
N ASN A 15 -19.61 41.04 -9.18
CA ASN A 15 -20.08 42.35 -9.59
C ASN A 15 -21.27 42.15 -10.54
N SER A 16 -22.36 42.84 -10.26
CA SER A 16 -23.58 42.81 -11.07
C SER A 16 -24.09 44.23 -11.29
N ARG A 17 -24.93 44.43 -12.29
CA ARG A 17 -25.63 45.69 -12.51
C ARG A 17 -27.09 45.53 -12.12
N TYR A 18 -27.55 46.32 -11.17
CA TYR A 18 -28.95 46.37 -10.76
C TYR A 18 -29.46 47.80 -10.96
N GLN A 19 -30.52 47.97 -11.75
CA GLN A 19 -31.09 49.28 -12.08
C GLN A 19 -30.06 50.32 -12.57
N ASN A 20 -29.11 49.90 -13.42
CA ASN A 20 -28.05 50.75 -13.98
C ASN A 20 -27.02 51.29 -12.96
N GLU A 21 -27.02 50.79 -11.73
CA GLU A 21 -25.99 51.02 -10.73
C GLU A 21 -25.10 49.76 -10.58
N ASP A 22 -23.79 49.99 -10.39
CA ASP A 22 -22.84 48.92 -10.13
C ASP A 22 -23.01 48.42 -8.69
N VAL A 23 -23.45 47.17 -8.54
CA VAL A 23 -23.67 46.54 -7.25
C VAL A 23 -22.74 45.33 -7.09
N ALA A 24 -22.18 45.16 -5.90
CA ALA A 24 -21.44 43.95 -5.56
C ALA A 24 -22.37 42.99 -4.83
N ILE A 25 -22.55 41.78 -5.38
CA ILE A 25 -23.24 40.70 -4.69
C ILE A 25 -22.20 39.93 -3.89
N CYS A 26 -22.39 39.87 -2.57
CA CYS A 26 -21.60 39.03 -1.68
C CYS A 26 -22.42 37.82 -1.25
N VAL A 27 -21.85 36.63 -1.38
CA VAL A 27 -22.42 35.39 -0.87
C VAL A 27 -21.48 34.84 0.19
N LEU A 28 -22.02 34.56 1.38
CA LEU A 28 -21.32 33.86 2.45
C LEU A 28 -21.94 32.47 2.61
N VAL A 29 -21.13 31.43 2.50
CA VAL A 29 -21.55 30.04 2.67
C VAL A 29 -20.72 29.40 3.77
N ASP A 30 -21.37 28.77 4.74
CA ASP A 30 -20.70 27.90 5.70
C ASP A 30 -20.37 26.57 5.02
N ILE A 31 -19.08 26.30 4.90
CA ILE A 31 -18.52 25.09 4.28
C ILE A 31 -17.82 24.20 5.32
N SER A 32 -18.02 24.43 6.62
CA SER A 32 -17.34 23.70 7.69
C SER A 32 -17.56 22.19 7.59
N ILE A 33 -18.79 21.76 7.33
CA ILE A 33 -19.13 20.33 7.18
C ILE A 33 -18.38 19.72 5.99
N ARG A 34 -18.32 20.44 4.87
CA ARG A 34 -17.64 19.97 3.66
C ARG A 34 -16.14 19.83 3.90
N VAL A 35 -15.50 20.84 4.48
CA VAL A 35 -14.07 20.82 4.79
C VAL A 35 -13.74 19.70 5.79
N GLN A 36 -14.57 19.49 6.81
CA GLN A 36 -14.37 18.41 7.77
C GLN A 36 -14.54 17.03 7.15
N MET A 37 -15.49 16.86 6.24
CA MET A 37 -15.69 15.62 5.50
C MET A 37 -14.52 15.34 4.55
N GLU A 38 -14.07 16.32 3.78
CA GLU A 38 -12.91 16.21 2.90
C GLU A 38 -11.66 15.82 3.70
N LYS A 39 -11.42 16.49 4.84
CA LYS A 39 -10.31 16.15 5.73
C LYS A 39 -10.42 14.73 6.30
N SER A 40 -11.60 14.34 6.77
CA SER A 40 -11.81 12.98 7.30
C SER A 40 -11.60 11.91 6.23
N LEU A 41 -11.98 12.16 4.98
CA LEU A 41 -11.73 11.24 3.88
C LEU A 41 -10.24 11.16 3.56
N GLN A 42 -9.54 12.29 3.56
CA GLN A 42 -8.09 12.32 3.37
C GLN A 42 -7.36 11.55 4.47
N ASP A 43 -7.72 11.77 5.74
CA ASP A 43 -7.10 11.08 6.88
C ASP A 43 -7.28 9.54 6.78
N VAL A 44 -8.46 9.08 6.33
CA VAL A 44 -8.73 7.65 6.11
C VAL A 44 -7.93 7.11 4.92
N ALA A 45 -7.84 7.85 3.83
CA ALA A 45 -7.07 7.46 2.65
C ALA A 45 -5.57 7.34 3.00
N ASP A 46 -5.02 8.32 3.71
CA ASP A 46 -3.62 8.34 4.14
C ASP A 46 -3.33 7.16 5.09
N ALA A 47 -4.23 6.87 6.04
CA ALA A 47 -4.09 5.71 6.92
C ALA A 47 -4.11 4.39 6.15
N ALA A 48 -4.98 4.26 5.15
CA ALA A 48 -5.06 3.07 4.30
C ALA A 48 -3.79 2.90 3.44
N GLU A 49 -3.27 3.99 2.89
CA GLU A 49 -2.03 3.99 2.10
C GLU A 49 -0.82 3.61 2.96
N GLN A 50 -0.70 4.18 4.16
CA GLN A 50 0.35 3.81 5.11
C GLN A 50 0.28 2.32 5.49
N ALA A 51 -0.91 1.81 5.77
CA ALA A 51 -1.10 0.39 6.07
C ALA A 51 -0.71 -0.50 4.90
N ASN A 52 -1.09 -0.12 3.67
CA ASN A 52 -0.75 -0.87 2.47
C ASN A 52 0.76 -0.84 2.19
N HIS A 53 1.39 0.32 2.35
CA HIS A 53 2.84 0.46 2.21
C HIS A 53 3.59 -0.38 3.24
N ALA A 54 3.17 -0.35 4.51
CA ALA A 54 3.75 -1.17 5.57
C ALA A 54 3.60 -2.67 5.28
N LYS A 55 2.44 -3.09 4.76
CA LYS A 55 2.19 -4.47 4.34
C LYS A 55 3.12 -4.90 3.20
N SER A 56 3.26 -4.07 2.16
CA SER A 56 4.15 -4.35 1.03
C SER A 56 5.60 -4.45 1.47
N MET A 57 6.07 -3.51 2.30
CA MET A 57 7.42 -3.54 2.86
C MET A 57 7.65 -4.80 3.71
N PHE A 58 6.70 -5.16 4.57
CA PHE A 58 6.80 -6.38 5.36
C PHE A 58 6.91 -7.63 4.48
N LEU A 59 6.05 -7.76 3.46
CA LEU A 59 6.09 -8.90 2.54
C LEU A 59 7.39 -8.97 1.74
N ALA A 60 7.89 -7.84 1.25
CA ALA A 60 9.16 -7.76 0.53
C ALA A 60 10.33 -8.17 1.44
N THR A 61 10.40 -7.62 2.66
CA THR A 61 11.44 -7.94 3.64
C THR A 61 11.43 -9.42 4.00
N VAL A 62 10.26 -9.97 4.36
CA VAL A 62 10.14 -11.40 4.71
C VAL A 62 10.53 -12.28 3.52
N SER A 63 10.14 -11.92 2.30
CA SER A 63 10.50 -12.68 1.11
C SER A 63 12.00 -12.67 0.84
N HIS A 64 12.67 -11.52 1.02
CA HIS A 64 14.12 -11.41 0.93
C HIS A 64 14.84 -12.21 2.02
N GLU A 65 14.34 -12.19 3.25
CA GLU A 65 14.96 -12.92 4.36
C GLU A 65 14.77 -14.43 4.24
N LEU A 66 13.64 -14.90 3.69
CA LEU A 66 13.38 -16.32 3.44
C LEU A 66 14.19 -16.87 2.25
N ARG A 67 14.52 -16.02 1.28
CA ARG A 67 15.29 -16.39 0.09
C ARG A 67 16.67 -16.96 0.44
N THR A 68 17.39 -16.33 1.36
CA THR A 68 18.75 -16.72 1.76
C THR A 68 18.84 -18.13 2.36
N PRO A 69 18.08 -18.49 3.42
CA PRO A 69 18.09 -19.84 3.96
C PRO A 69 17.52 -20.86 2.97
N LEU A 70 16.53 -20.49 2.15
CA LEU A 70 15.96 -21.39 1.14
C LEU A 70 16.99 -21.75 0.06
N TYR A 71 17.77 -20.80 -0.45
CA TYR A 71 18.84 -21.10 -1.39
C TYR A 71 19.93 -21.98 -0.78
N GLY A 72 20.19 -21.84 0.52
CA GLY A 72 21.06 -22.77 1.25
C GLY A 72 20.53 -24.20 1.26
N ILE A 73 19.22 -24.39 1.50
CA ILE A 73 18.58 -25.71 1.46
C ILE A 73 18.62 -26.30 0.05
N ILE A 74 18.26 -25.51 -0.97
CA ILE A 74 18.30 -25.93 -2.38
C ILE A 74 19.71 -26.37 -2.77
N GLY A 75 20.73 -25.56 -2.46
CA GLY A 75 22.12 -25.92 -2.76
C GLY A 75 22.55 -27.23 -2.09
N ASN A 76 22.10 -27.51 -0.86
CA ASN A 76 22.36 -28.80 -0.19
C ASN A 76 21.65 -29.97 -0.88
N ILE A 77 20.40 -29.78 -1.32
CA ILE A 77 19.65 -30.78 -2.09
C ILE A 77 20.38 -31.08 -3.41
N GLU A 78 20.82 -30.05 -4.14
CA GLU A 78 21.59 -30.19 -5.38
C GLU A 78 22.92 -30.93 -5.17
N LEU A 79 23.60 -30.69 -4.06
CA LEU A 79 24.82 -31.44 -3.71
C LEU A 79 24.50 -32.91 -3.40
N LEU A 80 23.44 -33.19 -2.64
CA LEU A 80 23.01 -34.55 -2.33
C LEU A 80 22.65 -35.35 -3.58
N GLN A 81 22.05 -34.70 -4.59
CA GLN A 81 21.74 -35.33 -5.88
C GLN A 81 22.98 -35.78 -6.67
N ARG A 82 24.18 -35.28 -6.36
CA ARG A 82 25.43 -35.68 -7.03
C ARG A 82 26.05 -36.96 -6.48
N TYR A 83 25.58 -37.46 -5.34
CA TYR A 83 26.08 -38.69 -4.73
C TYR A 83 25.23 -39.90 -5.14
N GLU A 84 25.82 -41.09 -5.13
CA GLU A 84 25.07 -42.34 -5.23
C GLU A 84 24.30 -42.56 -3.92
N LEU A 85 22.99 -42.30 -3.99
CA LEU A 85 22.07 -42.46 -2.87
C LEU A 85 21.26 -43.76 -2.98
N PRO A 86 20.95 -44.43 -1.85
CA PRO A 86 19.99 -45.53 -1.84
C PRO A 86 18.63 -45.09 -2.41
N GLU A 87 17.91 -45.99 -3.08
CA GLU A 87 16.67 -45.69 -3.81
C GLU A 87 15.63 -44.90 -2.99
N LYS A 88 15.50 -45.21 -1.69
CA LYS A 88 14.62 -44.46 -0.75
C LYS A 88 15.07 -43.02 -0.54
N ALA A 89 16.36 -42.77 -0.40
CA ALA A 89 16.93 -41.44 -0.23
C ALA A 89 16.82 -40.62 -1.52
N THR A 90 17.02 -41.24 -2.68
CA THR A 90 16.82 -40.59 -3.99
C THR A 90 15.38 -40.11 -4.18
N ARG A 91 14.39 -40.94 -3.82
CA ARG A 91 12.97 -40.51 -3.83
C ARG A 91 12.71 -39.34 -2.89
N LEU A 92 13.27 -39.36 -1.68
CA LEU A 92 13.11 -38.27 -0.72
C LEU A 92 13.70 -36.95 -1.28
N VAL A 93 14.94 -36.99 -1.78
CA VAL A 93 15.64 -35.84 -2.35
C VAL A 93 14.88 -35.27 -3.57
N SER A 94 14.36 -36.12 -4.45
CA SER A 94 13.54 -35.67 -5.60
C SER A 94 12.22 -34.99 -5.18
N THR A 95 11.63 -35.42 -4.06
CA THR A 95 10.40 -34.82 -3.51
C THR A 95 10.71 -33.46 -2.88
N MET A 96 11.85 -33.34 -2.20
CA MET A 96 12.32 -32.08 -1.60
C MET A 96 12.67 -31.04 -2.67
N ASP A 97 13.31 -31.47 -3.77
CA ASP A 97 13.68 -30.62 -4.89
C ASP A 97 12.45 -30.02 -5.60
N ASN A 98 11.49 -30.87 -5.96
CA ASN A 98 10.25 -30.43 -6.60
C ASN A 98 9.49 -29.39 -5.72
N SER A 99 9.41 -29.67 -4.42
CA SER A 99 8.78 -28.77 -3.43
C SER A 99 9.54 -27.44 -3.31
N SER A 100 10.87 -27.47 -3.29
CA SER A 100 11.70 -26.26 -3.20
C SER A 100 11.55 -25.37 -4.43
N SER A 101 11.42 -25.97 -5.62
CA SER A 101 11.17 -25.23 -6.87
C SER A 101 9.87 -24.43 -6.84
N LEU A 102 8.83 -24.96 -6.17
CA LEU A 102 7.54 -24.30 -6.01
C LEU A 102 7.63 -23.11 -5.04
N TYR A 103 8.29 -23.30 -3.89
CA TYR A 103 8.50 -22.22 -2.92
C TYR A 103 9.34 -21.08 -3.50
N CYS A 104 10.37 -21.39 -4.28
CA CYS A 104 11.22 -20.39 -4.91
C CYS A 104 10.42 -19.50 -5.88
N ARG A 105 9.47 -20.07 -6.65
CA ARG A 105 8.57 -19.29 -7.52
C ARG A 105 7.65 -18.35 -6.75
N LEU A 106 7.12 -18.78 -5.61
CA LEU A 106 6.22 -17.96 -4.77
C LEU A 106 6.94 -16.74 -4.17
N LEU A 107 8.21 -16.90 -3.78
CA LEU A 107 9.01 -15.83 -3.18
C LEU A 107 9.58 -14.81 -4.18
N VAL A 108 9.36 -15.00 -5.48
CA VAL A 108 9.78 -14.06 -6.54
C VAL A 108 8.66 -13.08 -6.91
N ILE A 109 7.43 -13.33 -6.44
CA ILE A 109 6.23 -12.52 -6.76
C ILE A 109 6.14 -11.25 -5.89
N PHE A 110 6.87 -11.21 -4.78
CA PHE A 110 6.87 -10.13 -3.79
C PHE A 110 8.28 -9.56 -3.62
#